data_AF-A0A1M6YUZ0-F1
#
_entry.id   AF-A0A1M6YUZ0-F1
#
_cell.length_a   1.000
_cell.length_b   1.000
_cell.length_c   1.000
_cell.angle_alpha   90.00
_cell.angle_beta   90.00
_cell.angle_gamma   90.00
#
_symmetry.space_group_name_H-M   'P 1'
#
loop_
_entity.id
_entity.type
_entity.pdbx_description
1 polymer ?
#
loop_
_entity_poly.entity_id
_entity_poly.type
_entity_poly.pdbx_seq_one_letter_code
_entity_poly.pdbx_strand_id
1 'polypeptide(L)'
;MILLESTGSWASLTGRMHPLLVHLPIGILIVALLFVLISKLPRWQSLRSAIPFTLFLAFAAAAFSCLTGYLLSQDGGYDEKTLDTHFYLGIAVAVISGIWWLTYRMLKKSPKLELVLALVMLVLISITGHYGGTLTHGDNYLEAAMPAALSGFSKKATAAGTSNYKDIGDALLYEDLVQPVLNNRCISCHSQQKLKGGLQLETLALMRKGGENGPVLKDSMPEESEIYKRIILSENDEHRMPPKGKPSLTPAETELLHWWIACGGPAGKKVKDLPKNPRISAVLAAMQPSKPVDQLATVPEKTVGKAPDAAIAALTAKGLKVLPVAENSNYLSITAFTAQGFNDQDAALMLPLKEQLIWLDLSGTAVTDQVFSTLGQLKNLTKLTLKGTAIKGKELKALNQCANLMYLNLVQTATGAADIISLKNNKHLEQLYVGQTGIPASTLQDLHKQLELMKIDTGGYRLAQLPTDTIAYHKVMNN
;
A
#
# COMPACT_ATOMS: atom_id res chain seq x y z
N MET A 1 -42.86 24.91 -4.85
CA MET A 1 -41.46 24.53 -5.14
C MET A 1 -41.50 23.05 -5.45
N ILE A 2 -41.35 22.68 -6.73
CA ILE A 2 -41.54 21.30 -7.21
C ILE A 2 -40.37 20.47 -6.66
N LEU A 3 -40.69 19.48 -5.83
CA LEU A 3 -39.80 18.40 -5.44
C LEU A 3 -39.41 17.65 -6.72
N LEU A 4 -38.17 17.83 -7.19
CA LEU A 4 -37.59 16.95 -8.20
C LEU A 4 -37.31 15.62 -7.52
N GLU A 5 -38.25 14.69 -7.60
CA GLU A 5 -37.95 13.27 -7.49
C GLU A 5 -36.83 12.94 -8.49
N SER A 6 -35.65 12.62 -7.98
CA SER A 6 -34.59 11.98 -8.75
C SER A 6 -35.05 10.56 -9.11
N THR A 7 -36.00 10.44 -10.03
CA THR A 7 -36.25 9.18 -10.71
C THR A 7 -34.98 8.86 -11.50
N GLY A 8 -34.26 7.81 -11.09
CA GLY A 8 -33.07 7.36 -11.81
C GLY A 8 -33.46 7.07 -13.26
N SER A 9 -33.02 7.91 -14.19
CA SER A 9 -33.35 7.73 -15.61
C SER A 9 -32.51 6.60 -16.20
N TRP A 10 -33.07 5.87 -17.17
CA TRP A 10 -32.30 4.89 -17.95
C TRP A 10 -31.05 5.53 -18.58
N ALA A 11 -31.10 6.83 -18.90
CA ALA A 11 -29.95 7.60 -19.38
C ALA A 11 -28.84 7.74 -18.32
N SER A 12 -29.18 8.04 -17.06
CA SER A 12 -28.19 8.14 -15.98
C SER A 12 -27.58 6.77 -15.64
N LEU A 13 -28.40 5.71 -15.59
CA LEU A 13 -27.91 4.34 -15.38
C LEU A 13 -26.94 3.93 -16.50
N THR A 14 -27.30 4.16 -17.76
CA THR A 14 -26.45 3.81 -18.91
C THR A 14 -25.18 4.65 -18.99
N GLY A 15 -25.24 5.94 -18.64
CA GLY A 15 -24.06 6.80 -18.52
C GLY A 15 -23.06 6.29 -17.47
N ARG A 16 -23.55 5.92 -16.28
CA ARG A 16 -22.70 5.40 -15.19
C ARG A 16 -21.99 4.07 -15.52
N MET A 17 -22.45 3.35 -16.54
CA MET A 17 -21.79 2.15 -17.05
C MET A 17 -20.60 2.45 -17.98
N HIS A 18 -20.38 3.70 -18.38
CA HIS A 18 -19.29 4.09 -19.28
C HIS A 18 -17.90 3.60 -18.82
N PRO A 19 -17.49 3.74 -17.53
CA PRO A 19 -16.19 3.24 -17.07
C PRO A 19 -16.04 1.72 -17.19
N LEU A 20 -17.15 0.95 -17.16
CA LEU A 20 -17.11 -0.48 -17.42
C LEU A 20 -16.97 -0.77 -18.92
N LEU A 21 -17.74 -0.05 -19.74
CA LEU A 21 -17.86 -0.29 -21.17
C LEU A 21 -16.63 0.18 -21.97
N VAL A 22 -15.86 1.14 -21.47
CA VAL A 22 -14.63 1.63 -22.13
C VAL A 22 -13.52 0.57 -22.17
N HIS A 23 -13.54 -0.42 -21.28
CA HIS A 23 -12.56 -1.51 -21.30
C HIS A 23 -12.72 -2.45 -22.52
N LEU A 24 -13.94 -2.59 -23.06
CA LEU A 24 -14.20 -3.43 -24.22
C LEU A 24 -13.45 -2.95 -25.48
N PRO A 25 -13.64 -1.71 -25.98
CA PRO A 25 -12.93 -1.25 -27.18
C PRO A 25 -11.41 -1.24 -26.98
N ILE A 26 -10.92 -0.85 -25.79
CA ILE A 26 -9.48 -0.85 -25.50
C ILE A 26 -8.89 -2.25 -25.63
N GLY A 27 -9.48 -3.24 -24.94
CA GLY A 27 -9.01 -4.63 -24.99
C GLY A 27 -9.05 -5.21 -26.40
N ILE A 28 -10.16 -5.00 -27.12
CA ILE A 28 -10.33 -5.53 -28.48
C ILE A 28 -9.35 -4.87 -29.46
N LEU A 29 -9.10 -3.56 -29.35
CA LEU A 29 -8.13 -2.85 -30.19
C LEU A 29 -6.69 -3.31 -29.92
N ILE A 30 -6.33 -3.56 -28.65
CA ILE A 30 -5.02 -4.15 -28.31
C ILE A 30 -4.89 -5.56 -28.89
N VAL A 31 -5.94 -6.38 -28.82
CA VAL A 31 -5.93 -7.72 -29.45
C VAL A 31 -5.79 -7.60 -30.97
N ALA A 32 -6.48 -6.66 -31.62
CA ALA A 32 -6.34 -6.41 -33.05
C ALA A 32 -4.90 -6.01 -33.42
N LEU A 33 -4.27 -5.14 -32.62
CA LEU A 33 -2.85 -4.77 -32.76
C LEU A 33 -1.93 -6.00 -32.69
N LEU A 34 -2.14 -6.86 -31.69
CA LEU A 34 -1.36 -8.08 -31.53
C LEU A 34 -1.55 -9.05 -32.71
N PHE A 35 -2.77 -9.22 -33.21
CA PHE A 35 -3.03 -10.06 -34.39
C PHE A 35 -2.32 -9.53 -35.64
N VAL A 36 -2.31 -8.22 -35.86
CA VAL A 36 -1.58 -7.59 -36.97
C VAL A 36 -0.07 -7.83 -36.87
N LEU A 37 0.51 -7.75 -35.67
CA LEU A 37 1.95 -7.97 -35.44
C LEU A 37 2.33 -9.46 -35.55
N ILE A 38 1.62 -10.34 -34.84
CA ILE A 38 1.92 -11.77 -34.75
C ILE A 38 1.67 -12.46 -36.09
N SER A 39 0.67 -12.04 -36.85
CA SER A 39 0.37 -12.62 -38.17
C SER A 39 1.43 -12.35 -39.25
N LYS A 40 2.45 -11.54 -38.94
CA LYS A 40 3.67 -11.42 -39.77
C LYS A 40 4.59 -12.63 -39.62
N LEU A 41 4.50 -13.37 -38.52
CA LEU A 41 5.29 -14.59 -38.31
C LEU A 41 4.69 -15.75 -39.13
N PRO A 42 5.51 -16.53 -39.89
CA PRO A 42 5.02 -17.62 -40.72
C PRO A 42 4.14 -18.64 -39.99
N ARG A 43 4.45 -18.89 -38.71
CA ARG A 43 3.72 -19.83 -37.84
C ARG A 43 2.27 -19.41 -37.53
N TRP A 44 1.95 -18.12 -37.63
CA TRP A 44 0.68 -17.55 -37.13
C TRP A 44 -0.11 -16.76 -38.18
N GLN A 45 0.14 -17.03 -39.47
CA GLN A 45 -0.55 -16.32 -40.56
C GLN A 45 -2.07 -16.53 -40.56
N SER A 46 -2.57 -17.62 -39.97
CA SER A 46 -4.00 -17.91 -39.84
C SER A 46 -4.78 -16.84 -39.07
N LEU A 47 -4.12 -16.09 -38.17
CA LEU A 47 -4.74 -14.99 -37.41
C LEU A 47 -5.21 -13.84 -38.32
N ARG A 48 -4.69 -13.71 -39.56
CA ARG A 48 -5.10 -12.65 -40.50
C ARG A 48 -6.60 -12.68 -40.81
N SER A 49 -7.22 -13.86 -40.74
CA SER A 49 -8.65 -14.04 -41.02
C SER A 49 -9.54 -13.50 -39.90
N ALA A 50 -9.04 -13.40 -38.67
CA ALA A 50 -9.80 -12.89 -37.53
C ALA A 50 -9.80 -11.35 -37.45
N ILE A 51 -8.76 -10.70 -37.99
CA ILE A 51 -8.55 -9.23 -37.91
C ILE A 51 -9.78 -8.39 -38.33
N PRO A 52 -10.47 -8.62 -39.46
CA PRO A 52 -11.61 -7.80 -39.85
C PRO A 52 -12.76 -7.86 -38.85
N PHE A 53 -13.04 -9.05 -38.30
CA PHE A 53 -14.11 -9.23 -37.32
C PHE A 53 -13.75 -8.56 -36.00
N THR A 54 -12.50 -8.71 -35.54
CA THR A 54 -12.00 -8.05 -34.34
C THR A 54 -12.06 -6.52 -34.45
N LEU A 55 -11.64 -5.95 -35.59
CA LEU A 55 -11.69 -4.51 -35.84
C LEU A 55 -13.13 -3.97 -35.91
N PHE A 56 -14.06 -4.72 -36.50
CA PHE A 56 -15.48 -4.36 -36.50
C PHE A 56 -16.04 -4.30 -35.08
N LEU A 57 -15.76 -5.32 -34.27
CA LEU A 57 -16.24 -5.38 -32.89
C LEU A 57 -15.64 -4.25 -32.04
N ALA A 58 -14.36 -3.93 -32.25
CA ALA A 58 -13.71 -2.77 -31.64
C ALA A 58 -14.40 -1.46 -32.02
N PHE A 59 -14.69 -1.24 -33.29
CA PHE A 59 -15.39 -0.05 -33.77
C PHE A 59 -16.79 0.09 -33.15
N ALA A 60 -17.58 -0.99 -33.15
CA ALA A 60 -18.91 -1.00 -32.57
C ALA A 60 -18.87 -0.70 -31.06
N ALA A 61 -17.94 -1.31 -30.33
CA ALA A 61 -17.74 -1.07 -28.91
C ALA A 61 -17.27 0.37 -28.63
N ALA A 62 -16.41 0.94 -29.47
CA ALA A 62 -15.92 2.31 -29.33
C ALA A 62 -17.03 3.34 -29.56
N ALA A 63 -17.87 3.12 -30.59
CA ALA A 63 -19.04 3.96 -30.85
C ALA A 63 -20.04 3.92 -29.68
N PHE A 64 -20.30 2.73 -29.12
CA PHE A 64 -21.16 2.57 -27.96
C PHE A 64 -20.57 3.20 -26.68
N SER A 65 -19.24 3.13 -26.52
CA SER A 65 -18.54 3.81 -25.43
C SER A 65 -18.65 5.34 -25.55
N CYS A 66 -18.56 5.91 -26.76
CA CYS A 66 -18.78 7.35 -26.98
C CYS A 66 -20.20 7.78 -26.57
N LEU A 67 -21.22 6.98 -26.92
CA LEU A 67 -22.61 7.26 -26.55
C LEU A 67 -22.80 7.29 -25.03
N THR A 68 -22.32 6.26 -24.34
CA THR A 68 -22.42 6.19 -22.87
C THR A 68 -21.58 7.26 -22.17
N GLY A 69 -20.43 7.66 -22.75
CA GLY A 69 -19.59 8.74 -22.24
C GLY A 69 -20.28 10.11 -22.33
N TYR A 70 -20.97 10.37 -23.44
CA TYR A 70 -21.79 11.57 -23.60
C TYR A 70 -22.97 11.63 -22.61
N LEU A 71 -23.59 10.49 -22.30
CA LEU A 71 -24.63 10.44 -21.25
C LEU A 71 -24.04 10.71 -19.87
N LEU A 72 -22.85 10.18 -19.57
CA LEU A 72 -22.16 10.41 -18.30
C LEU A 72 -21.70 11.87 -18.13
N SER A 73 -21.28 12.55 -19.20
CA SER A 73 -20.81 13.94 -19.12
C SER A 73 -21.92 14.90 -18.66
N GLN A 74 -23.19 14.53 -18.82
CA GLN A 74 -24.33 15.33 -18.36
C GLN A 74 -24.50 15.36 -16.83
N ASP A 75 -23.89 14.42 -16.09
CA ASP A 75 -23.93 14.40 -14.61
C ASP A 75 -23.12 15.54 -13.96
N GLY A 76 -22.32 16.27 -14.76
CA GLY A 76 -21.59 17.48 -14.37
C GLY A 76 -20.51 17.30 -13.29
N GLY A 77 -19.78 18.39 -13.04
CA GLY A 77 -18.70 18.43 -12.06
C GLY A 77 -17.40 17.79 -12.53
N TYR A 78 -17.06 17.92 -13.81
CA TYR A 78 -15.73 17.63 -14.36
C TYR A 78 -15.12 18.93 -14.87
N ASP A 79 -13.79 19.04 -14.92
CA ASP A 79 -13.11 20.14 -15.61
C ASP A 79 -13.47 20.15 -17.09
N GLU A 80 -14.01 21.27 -17.56
CA GLU A 80 -14.55 21.42 -18.92
C GLU A 80 -13.48 21.13 -19.97
N LYS A 81 -12.26 21.63 -19.78
CA LYS A 81 -11.18 21.48 -20.76
C LYS A 81 -10.70 20.04 -20.88
N THR A 82 -10.54 19.36 -19.74
CA THR A 82 -10.11 17.95 -19.69
C THR A 82 -11.20 17.05 -20.23
N LEU A 83 -12.46 17.34 -19.90
CA LEU A 83 -13.63 16.64 -20.41
C LEU A 83 -13.73 16.76 -21.94
N ASP A 84 -13.62 17.98 -22.48
CA ASP A 84 -13.63 18.22 -23.93
C ASP A 84 -12.50 17.48 -24.63
N THR A 85 -11.29 17.55 -24.08
CA THR A 85 -10.12 16.85 -24.64
C THR A 85 -10.36 15.35 -24.70
N HIS A 86 -10.82 14.74 -23.59
CA HIS A 86 -11.15 13.32 -23.56
C HIS A 86 -12.28 12.96 -24.52
N PHE A 87 -13.32 13.80 -24.60
CA PHE A 87 -14.48 13.62 -25.47
C PHE A 87 -14.09 13.51 -26.94
N TYR A 88 -13.31 14.48 -27.46
CA TYR A 88 -12.86 14.46 -28.85
C TYR A 88 -11.88 13.33 -29.13
N LEU A 89 -10.99 13.00 -28.19
CA LEU A 89 -10.09 11.87 -28.30
C LEU A 89 -10.84 10.52 -28.35
N GLY A 90 -11.93 10.37 -27.58
CA GLY A 90 -12.81 9.21 -27.64
C GLY A 90 -13.47 9.05 -29.01
N ILE A 91 -14.00 10.14 -29.57
CA ILE A 91 -14.56 10.16 -30.93
C ILE A 91 -13.49 9.80 -31.97
N ALA A 92 -12.27 10.33 -31.83
CA ALA A 92 -11.17 10.01 -32.73
C ALA A 92 -10.83 8.51 -32.73
N VAL A 93 -10.83 7.85 -31.55
CA VAL A 93 -10.65 6.39 -31.45
C VAL A 93 -11.74 5.64 -32.21
N ALA A 94 -13.00 6.03 -32.05
CA ALA A 94 -14.12 5.42 -32.77
C ALA A 94 -13.97 5.62 -34.29
N VAL A 95 -13.70 6.84 -34.76
CA VAL A 95 -13.54 7.12 -36.20
C VAL A 95 -12.36 6.36 -36.81
N ILE A 96 -11.19 6.41 -36.17
CA ILE A 96 -9.98 5.76 -36.70
C ILE A 96 -10.13 4.24 -36.67
N SER A 97 -10.80 3.65 -35.66
CA SER A 97 -11.08 2.22 -35.65
C SER A 97 -12.00 1.80 -36.81
N GLY A 98 -12.99 2.62 -37.16
CA GLY A 98 -13.84 2.42 -38.33
C GLY A 98 -13.06 2.52 -39.66
N ILE A 99 -12.19 3.53 -39.80
CA ILE A 99 -11.29 3.66 -40.96
C ILE A 99 -10.37 2.43 -41.06
N TRP A 100 -9.83 1.96 -39.95
CA TRP A 100 -8.96 0.78 -39.94
C TRP A 100 -9.71 -0.48 -40.35
N TRP A 101 -10.94 -0.68 -39.87
CA TRP A 101 -11.79 -1.77 -40.32
C TRP A 101 -12.11 -1.70 -41.82
N LEU A 102 -12.54 -0.53 -42.32
CA LEU A 102 -12.89 -0.33 -43.73
C LEU A 102 -11.69 -0.54 -44.66
N THR A 103 -10.52 -0.01 -44.28
CA THR A 103 -9.28 -0.20 -45.05
C THR A 103 -8.88 -1.67 -45.12
N TYR A 104 -9.00 -2.42 -44.03
CA TYR A 104 -8.71 -3.85 -44.02
C TYR A 104 -9.72 -4.68 -44.84
N ARG A 105 -10.98 -4.23 -44.93
CA ARG A 105 -12.06 -4.91 -45.67
C ARG A 105 -12.07 -4.59 -47.17
N MET A 106 -11.81 -3.34 -47.56
CA MET A 106 -12.12 -2.84 -48.91
C MET A 106 -10.89 -2.48 -49.75
N LEU A 107 -9.74 -2.13 -49.15
CA LEU A 107 -8.56 -1.67 -49.89
C LEU A 107 -7.56 -2.81 -50.12
N LYS A 108 -6.76 -2.71 -51.21
CA LYS A 108 -5.61 -3.60 -51.43
C LYS A 108 -4.71 -3.55 -50.18
N LYS A 109 -4.41 -4.73 -49.62
CA LYS A 109 -3.64 -4.90 -48.36
C LYS A 109 -2.27 -4.23 -48.46
N SER A 110 -2.18 -2.97 -48.02
CA SER A 110 -0.92 -2.25 -47.91
C SER A 110 -0.34 -2.46 -46.51
N PRO A 111 0.76 -3.24 -46.36
CA PRO A 111 1.32 -3.56 -45.05
C PRO A 111 1.90 -2.32 -44.33
N LYS A 112 2.25 -1.27 -45.09
CA LYS A 112 2.72 0.02 -44.52
C LYS A 112 1.56 0.79 -43.89
N LEU A 113 0.43 0.90 -44.59
CA LEU A 113 -0.76 1.60 -44.07
C LEU A 113 -1.32 0.90 -42.83
N GLU A 114 -1.35 -0.43 -42.85
CA GLU A 114 -1.78 -1.25 -41.71
C GLU A 114 -0.93 -0.99 -40.45
N LEU A 115 0.40 -0.90 -40.61
CA LEU A 115 1.31 -0.58 -39.51
C LEU A 115 1.14 0.86 -39.01
N VAL A 116 0.93 1.83 -39.91
CA VAL A 116 0.70 3.23 -39.53
C VAL A 116 -0.59 3.37 -38.71
N LEU A 117 -1.69 2.78 -39.18
CA LEU A 117 -2.96 2.80 -38.45
C LEU A 117 -2.86 2.12 -37.08
N ALA A 118 -2.11 1.02 -37.00
CA ALA A 118 -1.80 0.35 -35.74
C ALA A 118 -1.05 1.28 -34.76
N LEU A 119 0.03 1.93 -35.20
CA LEU A 119 0.82 2.84 -34.36
C LEU A 119 0.01 4.06 -33.92
N VAL A 120 -0.75 4.67 -34.84
CA VAL A 120 -1.65 5.78 -34.52
C VAL A 120 -2.67 5.36 -33.48
N MET A 121 -3.28 4.17 -33.63
CA MET A 121 -4.26 3.66 -32.67
C MET A 121 -3.66 3.42 -31.29
N LEU A 122 -2.44 2.87 -31.22
CA LEU A 122 -1.73 2.67 -29.95
C LEU A 122 -1.49 3.98 -29.21
N VAL A 123 -1.00 5.01 -29.93
CA VAL A 123 -0.79 6.35 -29.36
C VAL A 123 -2.12 6.95 -28.91
N LEU A 124 -3.15 6.86 -29.75
CA LEU A 124 -4.44 7.45 -29.45
C LEU A 124 -5.11 6.82 -28.23
N ILE A 125 -5.16 5.49 -28.13
CA ILE A 125 -5.69 4.79 -26.94
C ILE A 125 -4.92 5.21 -25.68
N SER A 126 -3.60 5.36 -25.77
CA SER A 126 -2.77 5.75 -24.63
C SER A 126 -3.09 7.17 -24.15
N ILE A 127 -3.21 8.13 -25.08
CA ILE A 127 -3.55 9.52 -24.75
C ILE A 127 -5.00 9.62 -24.26
N THR A 128 -5.96 8.98 -24.94
CA THR A 128 -7.37 8.96 -24.53
C THR A 128 -7.53 8.34 -23.13
N GLY A 129 -6.81 7.24 -22.86
CA GLY A 129 -6.78 6.57 -21.57
C GLY A 129 -6.19 7.42 -20.46
N HIS A 130 -5.13 8.20 -20.74
CA HIS A 130 -4.55 9.14 -19.79
C HIS A 130 -5.55 10.21 -19.34
N TYR A 131 -6.23 10.87 -20.29
CA TYR A 131 -7.25 11.88 -19.95
C TYR A 131 -8.49 11.27 -19.29
N GLY A 132 -8.90 10.04 -19.66
CA GLY A 132 -9.98 9.32 -18.98
C GLY A 132 -9.63 8.94 -17.54
N GLY A 133 -8.37 8.53 -17.30
CA GLY A 133 -7.83 8.31 -15.96
C GLY A 133 -7.79 9.60 -15.14
N THR A 134 -7.37 10.70 -15.75
CA THR A 134 -7.31 12.03 -15.12
C THR A 134 -8.70 12.50 -14.66
N LEU A 135 -9.73 12.32 -15.49
CA LEU A 135 -11.12 12.66 -15.12
C LEU A 135 -11.68 11.83 -13.95
N THR A 136 -11.15 10.62 -13.74
CA THR A 136 -11.68 9.68 -12.74
C THR A 136 -10.87 9.63 -11.46
N HIS A 137 -9.56 9.87 -11.54
CA HIS A 137 -8.61 9.72 -10.44
C HIS A 137 -7.85 11.01 -10.10
N GLY A 138 -8.01 12.08 -10.89
CA GLY A 138 -7.31 13.35 -10.73
C GLY A 138 -5.94 13.38 -11.43
N ASP A 139 -5.34 14.57 -11.44
CA ASP A 139 -4.01 14.80 -12.04
C ASP A 139 -2.93 13.98 -11.33
N ASN A 140 -1.87 13.62 -12.06
CA ASN A 140 -0.69 12.93 -11.55
C ASN A 140 -0.92 11.53 -10.95
N TYR A 141 -2.12 10.93 -11.11
CA TYR A 141 -2.43 9.60 -10.58
C TYR A 141 -1.42 8.52 -11.03
N LEU A 142 -1.06 8.50 -12.31
CA LEU A 142 -0.06 7.57 -12.86
C LEU A 142 1.37 7.98 -12.52
N GLU A 143 1.63 9.28 -12.35
CA GLU A 143 2.96 9.78 -11.97
C GLU A 143 3.30 9.43 -10.52
N ALA A 144 2.32 9.50 -9.62
CA ALA A 144 2.46 9.13 -8.22
C ALA A 144 2.83 7.65 -8.02
N ALA A 145 2.44 6.78 -8.97
CA ALA A 145 2.75 5.35 -8.96
C ALA A 145 3.93 4.98 -9.88
N MET A 146 4.62 5.97 -10.48
CA MET A 146 5.66 5.70 -11.47
C MET A 146 6.93 5.16 -10.79
N PRO A 147 7.52 4.03 -11.26
CA PRO A 147 8.78 3.53 -10.73
C PRO A 147 9.90 4.57 -10.88
N ALA A 148 10.80 4.65 -9.89
CA ALA A 148 11.91 5.60 -9.89
C ALA A 148 12.80 5.53 -11.14
N ALA A 149 12.84 4.39 -11.83
CA ALA A 149 13.57 4.23 -13.10
C ALA A 149 12.98 5.03 -14.28
N LEU A 150 11.70 5.42 -14.23
CA LEU A 150 10.98 6.14 -15.28
C LEU A 150 10.69 7.61 -14.94
N SER A 151 10.95 8.01 -13.68
CA SER A 151 10.66 9.37 -13.17
C SER A 151 11.53 10.47 -13.82
N GLY A 152 12.64 10.12 -14.47
CA GLY A 152 13.50 11.07 -15.19
C GLY A 152 12.89 11.72 -16.44
N PHE A 153 11.77 11.18 -16.95
CA PHE A 153 11.07 11.72 -18.13
C PHE A 153 9.94 12.69 -17.80
N SER A 154 9.49 12.79 -16.54
CA SER A 154 8.48 13.77 -16.12
C SER A 154 9.15 14.91 -15.34
N LYS A 155 8.75 16.16 -15.63
CA LYS A 155 9.20 17.33 -14.87
C LYS A 155 8.64 17.24 -13.45
N LYS A 156 9.49 16.78 -12.52
CA LYS A 156 9.47 17.08 -11.08
C LYS A 156 8.09 16.92 -10.41
N ALA A 157 7.61 15.68 -10.31
CA ALA A 157 6.57 15.32 -9.35
C ALA A 157 7.22 15.11 -7.97
N THR A 158 6.83 15.93 -6.99
CA THR A 158 7.16 15.75 -5.57
C THR A 158 6.36 14.57 -5.01
N ALA A 159 7.04 13.48 -4.67
CA ALA A 159 6.44 12.33 -4.01
C ALA A 159 5.91 12.72 -2.61
N ALA A 160 4.58 12.71 -2.46
CA ALA A 160 3.93 12.71 -1.14
C ALA A 160 3.84 11.26 -0.66
N GLY A 161 4.58 10.90 0.40
CA GLY A 161 4.56 9.54 0.93
C GLY A 161 5.75 9.11 1.79
N THR A 162 6.62 10.02 2.22
CA THR A 162 7.52 9.76 3.34
C THR A 162 7.04 10.60 4.51
N SER A 163 6.73 9.98 5.66
CA SER A 163 6.49 10.74 6.87
C SER A 163 7.78 11.52 7.18
N ASN A 164 7.73 12.84 7.05
CA ASN A 164 8.90 13.72 7.24
C ASN A 164 9.31 13.85 8.72
N TYR A 165 8.68 13.08 9.61
CA TYR A 165 8.85 13.16 11.04
C TYR A 165 9.24 11.78 11.63
N LYS A 166 10.20 11.79 12.56
CA LYS A 166 10.66 10.60 13.31
C LYS A 166 9.82 10.34 14.57
N ASP A 167 9.19 11.38 15.10
CA ASP A 167 8.33 11.36 16.27
C ASP A 167 7.04 12.13 15.97
N ILE A 168 5.87 11.62 16.39
CA ILE A 168 4.59 12.26 16.07
C ILE A 168 4.51 13.68 16.62
N GLY A 169 5.23 13.99 17.70
CA GLY A 169 5.27 15.32 18.29
C GLY A 169 5.93 16.36 17.37
N ASP A 170 6.86 15.95 16.51
CA ASP A 170 7.52 16.83 15.54
C ASP A 170 6.77 16.97 14.21
N ALA A 171 5.76 16.12 13.98
CA ALA A 171 4.91 16.19 12.79
C ALA A 171 4.18 17.53 12.70
N LEU A 172 4.07 18.08 11.49
CA LEU A 172 3.21 19.20 11.18
C LEU A 172 1.75 18.72 11.10
N LEU A 173 0.89 19.24 11.96
CA LEU A 173 -0.49 18.74 12.08
C LEU A 173 -1.24 18.79 10.75
N TYR A 174 -1.16 19.89 10.02
CA TYR A 174 -1.87 20.00 8.75
C TYR A 174 -1.18 19.20 7.65
N GLU A 175 0.09 19.49 7.38
CA GLU A 175 0.82 18.99 6.22
C GLU A 175 1.11 17.48 6.32
N ASP A 176 1.51 16.99 7.50
CA ASP A 176 1.93 15.59 7.67
C ASP A 176 0.77 14.67 8.06
N LEU A 177 -0.28 15.17 8.72
CA LEU A 177 -1.35 14.32 9.27
C LEU A 177 -2.72 14.55 8.61
N VAL A 178 -3.18 15.80 8.51
CA VAL A 178 -4.53 16.11 8.00
C VAL A 178 -4.60 16.10 6.48
N GLN A 179 -3.63 16.70 5.80
CA GLN A 179 -3.60 16.82 4.36
C GLN A 179 -3.61 15.45 3.66
N PRO A 180 -2.87 14.42 4.12
CA PRO A 180 -2.99 13.08 3.56
C PRO A 180 -4.41 12.50 3.66
N VAL A 181 -5.13 12.75 4.77
CA VAL A 181 -6.53 12.32 4.93
C VAL A 181 -7.42 13.01 3.91
N LEU A 182 -7.27 14.33 3.73
CA LEU A 182 -8.04 15.09 2.74
C LEU A 182 -7.74 14.62 1.31
N ASN A 183 -6.47 14.37 0.99
CA ASN A 183 -6.05 13.87 -0.32
C ASN A 183 -6.70 12.52 -0.63
N ASN A 184 -6.71 11.61 0.34
CA ASN A 184 -7.19 10.24 0.15
C ASN A 184 -8.72 10.10 0.21
N ARG A 185 -9.41 11.00 0.93
CA ARG A 185 -10.85 10.86 1.21
C ARG A 185 -11.72 11.90 0.52
N CYS A 186 -11.17 13.07 0.19
CA CYS A 186 -11.97 14.24 -0.17
C CYS A 186 -11.65 14.78 -1.57
N ILE A 187 -10.37 14.89 -1.95
CA ILE A 187 -9.95 15.60 -3.18
C ILE A 187 -10.49 14.95 -4.46
N SER A 188 -10.67 13.63 -4.50
CA SER A 188 -11.24 12.94 -5.68
C SER A 188 -12.61 13.45 -6.13
N CYS A 189 -13.34 14.18 -5.27
CA CYS A 189 -14.62 14.80 -5.56
C CYS A 189 -14.66 16.32 -5.34
N HIS A 190 -13.62 16.91 -4.74
CA HIS A 190 -13.55 18.30 -4.30
C HIS A 190 -12.18 18.92 -4.67
N SER A 191 -11.87 18.90 -5.96
CA SER A 191 -10.64 19.45 -6.55
C SER A 191 -10.96 20.45 -7.66
N GLN A 192 -9.95 21.12 -8.20
CA GLN A 192 -10.13 21.93 -9.41
C GLN A 192 -10.74 21.14 -10.58
N GLN A 193 -10.39 19.85 -10.70
CA GLN A 193 -10.88 18.99 -11.78
C GLN A 193 -12.28 18.44 -11.53
N LYS A 194 -12.74 18.44 -10.28
CA LYS A 194 -14.05 17.92 -9.87
C LYS A 194 -14.63 18.73 -8.72
N LEU A 195 -15.58 19.60 -9.05
CA LEU A 195 -16.13 20.61 -8.14
C LEU A 195 -17.52 20.21 -7.60
N LYS A 196 -17.63 19.11 -6.85
CA LYS A 196 -18.94 18.78 -6.24
C LYS A 196 -19.28 19.82 -5.17
N GLY A 197 -20.45 20.45 -5.31
CA GLY A 197 -20.91 21.55 -4.46
C GLY A 197 -20.05 22.81 -4.54
N GLY A 198 -19.33 23.02 -5.65
CA GLY A 198 -18.40 24.14 -5.87
C GLY A 198 -17.20 24.19 -4.92
N LEU A 199 -16.90 23.10 -4.21
CA LEU A 199 -15.91 23.07 -3.14
C LEU A 199 -14.55 22.54 -3.62
N GLN A 200 -13.46 23.21 -3.22
CA GLN A 200 -12.08 22.82 -3.46
C GLN A 200 -11.33 22.62 -2.13
N LEU A 201 -10.72 21.45 -1.94
CA LEU A 201 -10.04 21.05 -0.69
C LEU A 201 -8.53 20.85 -0.85
N GLU A 202 -7.95 21.20 -2.01
CA GLU A 202 -6.53 21.00 -2.33
C GLU A 202 -5.59 21.88 -1.50
N THR A 203 -6.04 23.08 -1.11
CA THR A 203 -5.26 23.98 -0.25
C THR A 203 -6.13 24.55 0.85
N LEU A 204 -5.50 24.92 1.97
CA LEU A 204 -6.19 25.57 3.10
C LEU A 204 -6.91 26.87 2.67
N ALA A 205 -6.29 27.64 1.78
CA ALA A 205 -6.87 28.88 1.27
C ALA A 205 -8.16 28.63 0.47
N LEU A 206 -8.16 27.62 -0.40
CA LEU A 206 -9.34 27.20 -1.18
C LEU A 206 -10.42 26.61 -0.27
N MET A 207 -10.03 25.83 0.73
CA MET A 207 -10.96 25.29 1.72
C MET A 207 -11.65 26.40 2.51
N ARG A 208 -10.91 27.44 2.93
CA ARG A 208 -11.48 28.60 3.65
C ARG A 208 -12.38 29.46 2.78
N LYS A 209 -12.20 29.45 1.45
CA LYS A 209 -13.11 30.11 0.50
C LYS A 209 -14.52 29.50 0.53
N GLY A 210 -14.64 28.21 0.86
CA GLY A 210 -15.92 27.49 0.92
C GLY A 210 -16.42 27.05 -0.45
N GLY A 211 -17.65 26.53 -0.47
CA GLY A 211 -18.35 26.09 -1.68
C GLY A 211 -19.64 26.87 -1.92
N GLU A 212 -20.54 26.30 -2.72
CA GLU A 212 -21.85 26.90 -3.04
C GLU A 212 -22.70 27.18 -1.79
N ASN A 213 -22.53 26.35 -0.75
CA ASN A 213 -23.25 26.46 0.53
C ASN A 213 -22.51 27.31 1.57
N GLY A 214 -21.49 28.08 1.16
CA GLY A 214 -20.73 28.96 2.04
C GLY A 214 -19.50 28.29 2.71
N PRO A 215 -19.02 28.84 3.83
CA PRO A 215 -17.80 28.39 4.50
C PRO A 215 -17.92 26.94 4.98
N VAL A 216 -16.90 26.12 4.68
CA VAL A 216 -16.87 24.72 5.13
C VAL A 216 -16.11 24.49 6.42
N LEU A 217 -15.28 25.48 6.80
CA LEU A 217 -14.42 25.45 7.97
C LEU A 217 -14.76 26.66 8.85
N LYS A 218 -15.07 26.40 10.12
CA LYS A 218 -15.18 27.43 11.16
C LYS A 218 -14.08 27.19 12.19
N ASP A 219 -13.18 28.17 12.31
CA ASP A 219 -12.02 28.07 13.18
C ASP A 219 -12.45 27.81 14.63
N SER A 220 -11.83 26.80 15.27
CA SER A 220 -12.11 26.39 16.65
C SER A 220 -13.53 25.88 16.92
N MET A 221 -14.35 25.69 15.89
CA MET A 221 -15.74 25.24 16.01
C MET A 221 -15.99 24.02 15.10
N PRO A 222 -15.49 22.83 15.49
CA PRO A 222 -15.64 21.61 14.69
C PRO A 222 -17.10 21.25 14.44
N GLU A 223 -17.95 21.28 15.47
CA GLU A 223 -19.38 20.94 15.35
C GLU A 223 -20.17 21.87 14.43
N GLU A 224 -19.66 23.09 14.21
CA GLU A 224 -20.28 24.06 13.30
C GLU A 224 -19.67 24.08 11.90
N SER A 225 -18.57 23.36 11.69
CA SER A 225 -17.89 23.27 10.41
C SER A 225 -18.59 22.25 9.52
N GLU A 226 -19.07 22.67 8.34
CA GLU A 226 -19.79 21.79 7.41
C GLU A 226 -18.97 20.57 6.98
N ILE A 227 -17.65 20.71 6.88
CA ILE A 227 -16.76 19.58 6.58
C ILE A 227 -16.87 18.48 7.66
N TYR A 228 -16.99 18.86 8.94
CA TYR A 228 -17.11 17.92 10.05
C TYR A 228 -18.54 17.37 10.16
N LYS A 229 -19.56 18.22 10.01
CA LYS A 229 -20.96 17.77 10.05
C LYS A 229 -21.23 16.68 9.03
N ARG A 230 -20.74 16.83 7.80
CA ARG A 230 -20.98 15.84 6.73
C ARG A 230 -20.29 14.50 6.96
N ILE A 231 -19.16 14.45 7.68
CA ILE A 231 -18.45 13.19 7.96
C ILE A 231 -19.09 12.39 9.10
N ILE A 232 -19.78 13.04 10.03
CA ILE A 232 -20.43 12.38 11.18
C ILE A 232 -21.88 11.94 10.90
N LEU A 233 -22.42 12.26 9.73
CA LEU A 233 -23.75 11.81 9.32
C LEU A 233 -23.81 10.27 9.22
N SER A 234 -25.01 9.73 9.46
CA SER A 234 -25.27 8.29 9.38
C SER A 234 -24.99 7.75 7.97
N GLU A 235 -24.58 6.49 7.84
CA GLU A 235 -24.20 5.89 6.55
C GLU A 235 -25.29 5.94 5.46
N ASN A 236 -26.55 6.08 5.85
CA ASN A 236 -27.70 6.14 4.95
C ASN A 236 -28.11 7.57 4.59
N ASP A 237 -27.45 8.59 5.15
CA ASP A 237 -27.73 9.99 4.85
C ASP A 237 -27.12 10.38 3.49
N GLU A 238 -27.93 10.96 2.61
CA GLU A 238 -27.53 11.35 1.26
C GLU A 238 -26.51 12.52 1.25
N HIS A 239 -26.47 13.30 2.33
CA HIS A 239 -25.51 14.41 2.49
C HIS A 239 -24.20 13.98 3.16
N ARG A 240 -24.09 12.70 3.56
CA ARG A 240 -22.87 12.16 4.13
C ARG A 240 -21.73 12.21 3.13
N MET A 241 -20.57 12.64 3.62
CA MET A 241 -19.32 12.62 2.88
C MET A 241 -18.27 11.80 3.64
N PRO A 242 -17.52 10.90 2.98
CA PRO A 242 -17.67 10.46 1.59
C PRO A 242 -19.00 9.72 1.34
N PRO A 243 -19.53 9.77 0.10
CA PRO A 243 -20.80 9.14 -0.24
C PRO A 243 -20.71 7.62 -0.14
N LYS A 244 -21.87 6.97 -0.02
CA LYS A 244 -21.98 5.51 0.07
C LYS A 244 -21.21 4.81 -1.05
N GLY A 245 -20.42 3.80 -0.67
CA GLY A 245 -19.58 3.04 -1.59
C GLY A 245 -18.18 3.64 -1.85
N LYS A 246 -17.86 4.81 -1.28
CA LYS A 246 -16.49 5.33 -1.22
C LYS A 246 -15.83 5.03 0.14
N PRO A 247 -14.49 4.93 0.19
CA PRO A 247 -13.78 4.69 1.45
C PRO A 247 -14.15 5.75 2.49
N SER A 248 -14.76 5.31 3.59
CA SER A 248 -15.09 6.17 4.73
C SER A 248 -13.84 6.56 5.51
N LEU A 249 -13.93 7.66 6.27
CA LEU A 249 -12.94 7.97 7.29
C LEU A 249 -13.02 6.95 8.42
N THR A 250 -11.87 6.58 8.95
CA THR A 250 -11.75 5.82 10.19
C THR A 250 -12.04 6.70 11.41
N PRO A 251 -12.37 6.13 12.58
CA PRO A 251 -12.55 6.91 13.80
C PRO A 251 -11.34 7.79 14.16
N ALA A 252 -10.13 7.29 13.89
CA ALA A 252 -8.88 8.03 14.10
C ALA A 252 -8.73 9.22 13.14
N GLU A 253 -9.01 9.04 11.85
CA GLU A 253 -9.00 10.12 10.85
C GLU A 253 -10.06 11.19 11.17
N THR A 254 -11.25 10.78 11.62
CA THR A 254 -12.33 11.69 12.03
C THR A 254 -11.94 12.51 13.26
N GLU A 255 -11.38 11.88 14.30
CA GLU A 255 -10.90 12.59 15.50
C GLU A 255 -9.72 13.52 15.17
N LEU A 256 -8.82 13.13 14.27
CA LEU A 256 -7.73 13.98 13.81
C LEU A 256 -8.23 15.26 13.13
N LEU A 257 -9.24 15.13 12.26
CA LEU A 257 -9.89 16.29 11.64
C LEU A 257 -10.61 17.16 12.67
N HIS A 258 -11.35 16.55 13.60
CA HIS A 258 -12.00 17.27 14.70
C HIS A 258 -11.01 18.12 15.49
N TRP A 259 -9.92 17.50 15.93
CA TRP A 259 -8.88 18.17 16.71
C TRP A 259 -8.18 19.28 15.95
N TRP A 260 -7.89 19.08 14.67
CA TRP A 260 -7.30 20.11 13.82
C TRP A 260 -8.20 21.33 13.69
N ILE A 261 -9.51 21.14 13.48
CA ILE A 261 -10.48 22.25 13.42
C ILE A 261 -10.57 22.93 14.79
N ALA A 262 -10.62 22.16 15.88
CA ALA A 262 -10.64 22.69 17.25
C ALA A 262 -9.42 23.58 17.56
N CYS A 263 -8.26 23.25 17.00
CA CYS A 263 -7.04 24.07 17.09
C CYS A 263 -7.06 25.34 16.21
N GLY A 264 -8.16 25.62 15.49
CA GLY A 264 -8.28 26.77 14.59
C GLY A 264 -7.83 26.48 13.15
N GLY A 265 -7.67 25.21 12.78
CA GLY A 265 -7.19 24.79 11.46
C GLY A 265 -5.82 25.38 11.09
N PRO A 266 -4.79 25.31 11.96
CA PRO A 266 -3.50 25.94 11.70
C PRO A 266 -2.70 25.20 10.64
N ALA A 267 -1.98 25.95 9.78
CA ALA A 267 -0.92 25.42 8.93
C ALA A 267 0.44 25.53 9.64
N GLY A 268 1.35 24.59 9.38
CA GLY A 268 2.74 24.64 9.85
C GLY A 268 2.96 24.53 11.37
N LYS A 269 1.94 24.15 12.15
CA LYS A 269 2.06 23.93 13.60
C LYS A 269 2.43 22.48 13.90
N LYS A 270 3.39 22.29 14.81
CA LYS A 270 3.78 20.95 15.26
C LYS A 270 2.79 20.40 16.27
N VAL A 271 2.60 19.08 16.25
CA VAL A 271 1.73 18.36 17.20
C VAL A 271 2.12 18.62 18.66
N LYS A 272 3.42 18.69 18.98
CA LYS A 272 3.88 18.95 20.35
C LYS A 272 3.46 20.31 20.90
N ASP A 273 3.30 21.32 20.04
CA ASP A 273 2.99 22.69 20.42
C ASP A 273 1.49 22.95 20.61
N LEU A 274 0.64 21.95 20.36
CA LEU A 274 -0.81 22.07 20.39
C LEU A 274 -1.43 21.37 21.61
N PRO A 275 -2.56 21.91 22.14
CA PRO A 275 -3.27 21.33 23.28
C PRO A 275 -3.87 19.98 22.90
N LYS A 276 -3.67 18.96 23.75
CA LYS A 276 -4.13 17.59 23.52
C LYS A 276 -5.23 17.23 24.51
N ASN A 277 -6.26 16.55 24.04
CA ASN A 277 -7.27 15.91 24.87
C ASN A 277 -7.00 14.39 24.97
N PRO A 278 -7.70 13.63 25.84
CA PRO A 278 -7.48 12.19 25.97
C PRO A 278 -7.76 11.39 24.68
N ARG A 279 -8.73 11.82 23.86
CA ARG A 279 -9.13 11.14 22.62
C ARG A 279 -8.03 11.23 21.56
N ILE A 280 -7.56 12.44 21.28
CA ILE A 280 -6.48 12.65 20.31
C ILE A 280 -5.16 12.09 20.83
N SER A 281 -4.92 12.06 22.14
CA SER A 281 -3.70 11.44 22.69
C SER A 281 -3.63 9.95 22.36
N ALA A 282 -4.76 9.24 22.41
CA ALA A 282 -4.82 7.83 22.00
C ALA A 282 -4.61 7.65 20.50
N VAL A 283 -5.20 8.53 19.68
CA VAL A 283 -5.01 8.54 18.22
C VAL A 283 -3.55 8.80 17.85
N LEU A 284 -2.91 9.83 18.43
CA LEU A 284 -1.52 10.16 18.18
C LEU A 284 -0.56 9.05 18.65
N ALA A 285 -0.88 8.36 19.75
CA ALA A 285 -0.10 7.20 20.20
C ALA A 285 -0.17 6.04 19.20
N ALA A 286 -1.34 5.80 18.58
CA ALA A 286 -1.52 4.81 17.53
C ALA A 286 -0.90 5.23 16.19
N MET A 287 -0.82 6.54 15.92
CA MET A 287 -0.20 7.13 14.73
C MET A 287 1.29 7.42 14.89
N GLN A 288 1.85 7.24 16.10
CA GLN A 288 3.28 7.27 16.31
C GLN A 288 3.88 6.31 15.30
N PRO A 289 4.78 6.78 14.41
CA PRO A 289 5.53 5.87 13.56
C PRO A 289 6.15 4.90 14.54
N SER A 290 5.76 3.62 14.48
CA SER A 290 6.34 2.58 15.32
C SER A 290 7.82 2.86 15.31
N LYS A 291 8.44 3.16 16.46
CA LYS A 291 9.90 3.23 16.53
C LYS A 291 10.34 2.00 15.75
N PRO A 292 11.03 2.14 14.61
CA PRO A 292 11.35 0.97 13.83
C PRO A 292 12.22 0.12 14.76
N VAL A 293 11.67 -0.98 15.25
CA VAL A 293 12.50 -2.03 15.82
C VAL A 293 13.39 -2.61 14.71
N ASP A 294 13.08 -2.35 13.44
CA ASP A 294 13.81 -2.83 12.28
C ASP A 294 13.79 -1.70 11.23
N GLN A 295 14.87 -0.97 10.91
CA GLN A 295 15.83 -1.43 9.90
C GLN A 295 17.18 -0.67 9.90
N LEU A 296 17.44 0.26 10.84
CA LEU A 296 18.69 1.06 10.84
C LEU A 296 19.53 0.97 12.11
N ALA A 297 19.00 0.49 13.23
CA ALA A 297 19.77 0.36 14.48
C ALA A 297 20.53 -0.98 14.58
N THR A 298 20.19 -1.98 13.76
CA THR A 298 20.78 -3.34 13.82
C THR A 298 21.81 -3.61 12.73
N VAL A 299 22.11 -2.64 11.87
CA VAL A 299 23.22 -2.74 10.91
C VAL A 299 24.40 -1.97 11.50
N PRO A 300 25.53 -2.63 11.82
CA PRO A 300 26.67 -1.94 12.39
C PRO A 300 27.22 -0.88 11.40
N GLU A 301 27.67 0.26 11.90
CA GLU A 301 28.24 1.33 11.06
C GLU A 301 29.57 0.92 10.40
N LYS A 302 30.28 -0.04 10.99
CA LYS A 302 31.56 -0.52 10.49
C LYS A 302 31.37 -1.27 9.17
N THR A 303 32.12 -0.91 8.14
CA THR A 303 32.12 -1.66 6.87
C THR A 303 32.84 -3.00 7.02
N VAL A 304 32.34 -4.03 6.33
CA VAL A 304 32.97 -5.36 6.24
C VAL A 304 33.37 -5.69 4.80
N GLY A 305 34.33 -6.60 4.62
CA GLY A 305 34.73 -7.09 3.30
C GLY A 305 33.64 -7.94 2.64
N LYS A 306 33.72 -8.10 1.31
CA LYS A 306 32.79 -8.95 0.55
C LYS A 306 32.85 -10.40 1.06
N ALA A 307 31.68 -11.03 1.21
CA ALA A 307 31.58 -12.43 1.56
C ALA A 307 32.14 -13.36 0.46
N PRO A 308 32.72 -14.52 0.83
CA PRO A 308 33.15 -15.53 -0.15
C PRO A 308 31.97 -16.08 -0.96
N ASP A 309 32.03 -15.97 -2.29
CA ASP A 309 30.95 -16.41 -3.19
C ASP A 309 30.67 -17.93 -3.04
N ALA A 310 31.70 -18.74 -2.75
CA ALA A 310 31.55 -20.18 -2.51
C ALA A 310 30.69 -20.50 -1.27
N ALA A 311 30.78 -19.70 -0.20
CA ALA A 311 29.98 -19.89 1.00
C ALA A 311 28.51 -19.52 0.76
N ILE A 312 28.26 -18.44 0.02
CA ILE A 312 26.92 -18.05 -0.43
C ILE A 312 26.29 -19.16 -1.28
N ALA A 313 27.05 -19.71 -2.22
CA ALA A 313 26.58 -20.80 -3.08
C ALA A 313 26.25 -22.07 -2.29
N ALA A 314 27.07 -22.44 -1.30
CA ALA A 314 26.83 -23.62 -0.45
C ALA A 314 25.55 -23.50 0.38
N LEU A 315 25.28 -22.33 0.97
CA LEU A 315 24.05 -22.07 1.72
C LEU A 315 22.82 -22.03 0.79
N THR A 316 22.96 -21.43 -0.38
CA THR A 316 21.91 -21.41 -1.41
C THR A 316 21.53 -22.80 -1.87
N ALA A 317 22.52 -23.69 -2.05
CA ALA A 317 22.30 -25.09 -2.41
C ALA A 317 21.53 -25.88 -1.33
N LYS A 318 21.62 -25.45 -0.06
CA LYS A 318 20.84 -25.98 1.06
C LYS A 318 19.45 -25.35 1.21
N GLY A 319 19.05 -24.50 0.26
CA GLY A 319 17.72 -23.87 0.21
C GLY A 319 17.60 -22.59 1.04
N LEU A 320 18.71 -22.04 1.56
CA LEU A 320 18.72 -20.76 2.24
C LEU A 320 18.81 -19.61 1.23
N LYS A 321 18.10 -18.51 1.50
CA LYS A 321 18.23 -17.28 0.72
C LYS A 321 19.22 -16.35 1.41
N VAL A 322 20.28 -15.95 0.71
CA VAL A 322 21.31 -15.03 1.21
C VAL A 322 21.25 -13.72 0.41
N LEU A 323 21.02 -12.60 1.09
CA LEU A 323 20.89 -11.26 0.46
C LEU A 323 21.69 -10.21 1.22
N PRO A 324 22.17 -9.14 0.56
CA PRO A 324 22.70 -7.98 1.26
C PRO A 324 21.58 -7.27 2.04
N VAL A 325 21.91 -6.69 3.19
CA VAL A 325 20.95 -5.95 4.02
C VAL A 325 20.56 -4.59 3.44
N ALA A 326 21.39 -4.04 2.54
CA ALA A 326 21.14 -2.80 1.80
C ALA A 326 21.94 -2.79 0.49
N GLU A 327 21.54 -1.98 -0.50
CA GLU A 327 22.13 -1.96 -1.86
C GLU A 327 23.64 -1.72 -1.92
N ASN A 328 24.24 -1.11 -0.89
CA ASN A 328 25.67 -0.83 -0.80
C ASN A 328 26.33 -1.41 0.46
N SER A 329 25.77 -2.48 1.02
CA SER A 329 26.29 -3.14 2.21
C SER A 329 26.79 -4.54 1.93
N ASN A 330 27.98 -4.86 2.41
CA ASN A 330 28.52 -6.22 2.43
C ASN A 330 27.96 -7.06 3.59
N TYR A 331 27.14 -6.46 4.46
CA TYR A 331 26.42 -7.22 5.47
C TYR A 331 25.29 -8.03 4.84
N LEU A 332 25.06 -9.23 5.38
CA LEU A 332 24.18 -10.23 4.82
C LEU A 332 23.03 -10.57 5.78
N SER A 333 21.89 -10.84 5.17
CA SER A 333 20.71 -11.48 5.75
C SER A 333 20.54 -12.86 5.16
N ILE A 334 20.29 -13.85 6.01
CA ILE A 334 20.00 -15.24 5.63
C ILE A 334 18.61 -15.61 6.10
N THR A 335 17.80 -16.19 5.20
CA THR A 335 16.43 -16.62 5.50
C THR A 335 16.13 -18.02 4.99
N ALA A 336 15.53 -18.85 5.83
CA ALA A 336 15.20 -20.25 5.57
C ALA A 336 13.75 -20.47 5.11
N PHE A 337 13.31 -19.85 4.01
CA PHE A 337 11.91 -19.99 3.56
C PHE A 337 11.59 -21.40 3.03
N THR A 338 12.54 -22.03 2.33
CA THR A 338 12.37 -23.34 1.68
C THR A 338 13.24 -24.45 2.28
N ALA A 339 13.96 -24.16 3.37
CA ALA A 339 15.03 -25.02 3.88
C ALA A 339 14.61 -25.88 5.10
N GLN A 340 13.44 -26.52 5.06
CA GLN A 340 12.94 -27.30 6.22
C GLN A 340 13.91 -28.40 6.68
N GLY A 341 14.68 -28.99 5.76
CA GLY A 341 15.69 -30.01 6.07
C GLY A 341 17.04 -29.48 6.59
N PHE A 342 17.23 -28.17 6.67
CA PHE A 342 18.45 -27.55 7.19
C PHE A 342 18.62 -27.91 8.67
N ASN A 343 19.75 -28.48 9.04
CA ASN A 343 19.99 -29.03 10.39
C ASN A 343 21.31 -28.52 10.99
N ASP A 344 21.64 -29.02 12.18
CA ASP A 344 22.81 -28.58 12.96
C ASP A 344 24.15 -28.79 12.25
N GLN A 345 24.29 -29.82 11.40
CA GLN A 345 25.52 -30.07 10.64
C GLN A 345 25.71 -29.04 9.52
N ASP A 346 24.60 -28.68 8.86
CA ASP A 346 24.61 -27.68 7.79
C ASP A 346 24.93 -26.28 8.30
N ALA A 347 24.64 -26.00 9.58
CA ALA A 347 24.88 -24.70 10.20
C ALA A 347 26.34 -24.23 10.10
N ALA A 348 27.30 -25.17 10.10
CA ALA A 348 28.73 -24.87 9.97
C ALA A 348 29.08 -24.13 8.66
N LEU A 349 28.24 -24.25 7.61
CA LEU A 349 28.38 -23.52 6.35
C LEU A 349 28.25 -21.99 6.50
N MET A 350 27.70 -21.51 7.62
CA MET A 350 27.60 -20.07 7.93
C MET A 350 28.89 -19.47 8.52
N LEU A 351 29.79 -20.30 9.06
CA LEU A 351 31.01 -19.82 9.72
C LEU A 351 31.95 -18.98 8.84
N PRO A 352 32.11 -19.27 7.53
CA PRO A 352 32.86 -18.39 6.63
C PRO A 352 32.26 -16.98 6.48
N LEU A 353 30.99 -16.79 6.84
CA LEU A 353 30.26 -15.51 6.76
C LEU A 353 30.18 -14.79 8.11
N LYS A 354 30.92 -15.22 9.14
CA LYS A 354 30.82 -14.69 10.51
C LYS A 354 31.04 -13.18 10.65
N GLU A 355 31.74 -12.56 9.69
CA GLU A 355 31.95 -11.11 9.67
C GLU A 355 30.79 -10.36 9.03
N GLN A 356 30.16 -10.94 8.01
CA GLN A 356 29.11 -10.32 7.20
C GLN A 356 27.69 -10.65 7.68
N LEU A 357 27.48 -11.79 8.32
CA LEU A 357 26.14 -12.24 8.72
C LEU A 357 25.67 -11.47 9.95
N ILE A 358 24.61 -10.67 9.78
CA ILE A 358 24.01 -9.90 10.87
C ILE A 358 22.55 -10.27 11.14
N TRP A 359 21.80 -10.69 10.12
CA TRP A 359 20.41 -11.12 10.26
C TRP A 359 20.26 -12.57 9.84
N LEU A 360 19.74 -13.40 10.73
CA LEU A 360 19.58 -14.84 10.51
C LEU A 360 18.19 -15.30 10.91
N ASP A 361 17.47 -15.87 9.95
CA ASP A 361 16.18 -16.49 10.15
C ASP A 361 16.23 -17.97 9.73
N LEU A 362 16.19 -18.86 10.73
CA LEU A 362 16.14 -20.31 10.58
C LEU A 362 14.76 -20.87 10.94
N SER A 363 13.70 -20.07 10.81
CA SER A 363 12.34 -20.50 11.14
C SER A 363 11.94 -21.77 10.41
N GLY A 364 11.32 -22.71 11.11
CA GLY A 364 10.80 -23.95 10.53
C GLY A 364 11.85 -24.93 9.99
N THR A 365 13.12 -24.73 10.31
CA THR A 365 14.21 -25.67 9.97
C THR A 365 14.32 -26.82 10.99
N ALA A 366 15.09 -27.85 10.65
CA ALA A 366 15.34 -29.03 11.49
C ALA A 366 16.48 -28.83 12.52
N VAL A 367 16.84 -27.59 12.83
CA VAL A 367 17.89 -27.30 13.82
C VAL A 367 17.43 -27.62 15.25
N THR A 368 18.38 -28.06 16.08
CA THR A 368 18.18 -28.41 17.49
C THR A 368 19.11 -27.56 18.36
N ASP A 369 19.20 -27.85 19.67
CA ASP A 369 20.10 -27.10 20.56
C ASP A 369 21.58 -27.13 20.10
N GLN A 370 22.00 -28.15 19.34
CA GLN A 370 23.38 -28.26 18.85
C GLN A 370 23.78 -27.09 17.93
N VAL A 371 22.81 -26.42 17.28
CA VAL A 371 23.08 -25.24 16.44
C VAL A 371 23.77 -24.12 17.21
N PHE A 372 23.56 -24.03 18.52
CA PHE A 372 24.09 -22.95 19.36
C PHE A 372 25.63 -22.95 19.43
N SER A 373 26.28 -24.10 19.22
CA SER A 373 27.73 -24.21 19.06
C SER A 373 28.27 -23.40 17.86
N THR A 374 27.48 -23.31 16.80
CA THR A 374 27.77 -22.50 15.61
C THR A 374 27.31 -21.07 15.82
N LEU A 375 26.08 -20.86 16.30
CA LEU A 375 25.50 -19.52 16.46
C LEU A 375 26.32 -18.64 17.41
N GLY A 376 26.86 -19.19 18.49
CA GLY A 376 27.72 -18.45 19.42
C GLY A 376 29.01 -17.89 18.78
N GLN A 377 29.43 -18.42 17.63
CA GLN A 377 30.61 -17.93 16.90
C GLN A 377 30.29 -16.73 15.98
N LEU A 378 29.01 -16.47 15.70
CA LEU A 378 28.54 -15.39 14.83
C LEU A 378 28.42 -14.07 15.62
N LYS A 379 29.56 -13.51 16.02
CA LYS A 379 29.62 -12.35 16.94
C LYS A 379 28.94 -11.08 16.43
N ASN A 380 28.80 -10.94 15.10
CA ASN A 380 28.15 -9.80 14.46
C ASN A 380 26.63 -9.96 14.32
N LEU A 381 26.07 -11.10 14.73
CA LEU A 381 24.64 -11.33 14.64
C LEU A 381 23.88 -10.34 15.51
N THR A 382 22.97 -9.58 14.90
CA THR A 382 22.12 -8.58 15.56
C THR A 382 20.67 -9.02 15.64
N LYS A 383 20.23 -9.86 14.70
CA LYS A 383 18.88 -10.42 14.64
C LYS A 383 18.91 -11.92 14.43
N LEU A 384 18.27 -12.66 15.32
CA LEU A 384 18.11 -14.12 15.23
C LEU A 384 16.65 -14.53 15.39
N THR A 385 16.13 -15.29 14.41
CA THR A 385 14.82 -15.94 14.48
C THR A 385 14.98 -17.44 14.36
N LEU A 386 14.43 -18.17 15.33
CA LEU A 386 14.44 -19.64 15.44
C LEU A 386 13.02 -20.19 15.59
N LYS A 387 12.02 -19.46 15.08
CA LYS A 387 10.62 -19.77 15.28
C LYS A 387 10.26 -21.15 14.75
N GLY A 388 9.54 -21.95 15.54
CA GLY A 388 9.03 -23.26 15.10
C GLY A 388 10.12 -24.29 14.78
N THR A 389 11.27 -24.19 15.43
CA THR A 389 12.38 -25.17 15.34
C THR A 389 12.30 -26.19 16.48
N ALA A 390 13.12 -27.24 16.44
CA ALA A 390 13.15 -28.30 17.46
C ALA A 390 13.99 -27.94 18.71
N ILE A 391 14.20 -26.64 18.95
CA ILE A 391 15.01 -26.11 20.05
C ILE A 391 14.31 -26.30 21.40
N LYS A 392 15.08 -26.74 22.40
CA LYS A 392 14.65 -26.95 23.79
C LYS A 392 15.32 -25.97 24.76
N GLY A 393 16.36 -25.27 24.33
CA GLY A 393 16.99 -24.18 25.08
C GLY A 393 18.20 -24.55 25.93
N LYS A 394 18.61 -25.82 26.00
CA LYS A 394 19.66 -26.27 26.92
C LYS A 394 21.03 -25.62 26.67
N GLU A 395 21.29 -25.24 25.41
CA GLU A 395 22.54 -24.60 24.98
C GLU A 395 22.37 -23.11 24.66
N LEU A 396 21.21 -22.53 24.98
CA LEU A 396 20.85 -21.15 24.65
C LEU A 396 21.85 -20.10 25.19
N LYS A 397 22.49 -20.40 26.34
CA LYS A 397 23.56 -19.59 26.95
C LYS A 397 24.73 -19.29 26.02
N ALA A 398 24.94 -20.06 24.94
CA ALA A 398 25.98 -19.77 23.95
C ALA A 398 25.77 -18.42 23.25
N LEU A 399 24.51 -17.96 23.12
CA LEU A 399 24.19 -16.66 22.54
C LEU A 399 24.69 -15.47 23.37
N ASN A 400 25.16 -15.68 24.61
CA ASN A 400 25.88 -14.65 25.37
C ASN A 400 27.20 -14.24 24.70
N GLN A 401 27.73 -15.05 23.77
CA GLN A 401 28.92 -14.72 22.97
C GLN A 401 28.60 -13.82 21.77
N CYS A 402 27.33 -13.73 21.37
CA CYS A 402 26.86 -12.86 20.29
C CYS A 402 26.72 -11.43 20.83
N ALA A 403 27.85 -10.74 20.90
CA ALA A 403 27.97 -9.44 21.55
C ALA A 403 27.06 -8.35 20.95
N ASN A 404 26.63 -8.50 19.70
CA ASN A 404 25.78 -7.52 19.02
C ASN A 404 24.31 -7.96 18.91
N LEU A 405 23.92 -9.09 19.52
CA LEU A 405 22.57 -9.64 19.37
C LEU A 405 21.55 -8.77 20.11
N MET A 406 20.64 -8.15 19.37
CA MET A 406 19.63 -7.22 19.90
C MET A 406 18.22 -7.81 19.87
N TYR A 407 17.97 -8.73 18.94
CA TYR A 407 16.67 -9.35 18.72
C TYR A 407 16.79 -10.87 18.69
N LEU A 408 15.97 -11.55 19.49
CA LEU A 408 15.84 -13.00 19.51
C LEU A 408 14.37 -13.42 19.48
N ASN A 409 14.01 -14.28 18.54
CA ASN A 409 12.68 -14.86 18.44
C ASN A 409 12.72 -16.39 18.56
N LEU A 410 12.13 -16.90 19.63
CA LEU A 410 12.03 -18.32 20.01
C LEU A 410 10.57 -18.80 19.99
N VAL A 411 9.67 -18.09 19.30
CA VAL A 411 8.25 -18.43 19.26
C VAL A 411 8.07 -19.87 18.75
N GLN A 412 7.15 -20.63 19.34
CA GLN A 412 6.89 -22.04 18.96
C GLN A 412 8.10 -22.99 19.11
N THR A 413 9.02 -22.70 20.03
CA THR A 413 10.07 -23.65 20.45
C THR A 413 9.67 -24.33 21.77
N ALA A 414 10.46 -25.27 22.30
CA ALA A 414 10.21 -25.92 23.58
C ALA A 414 11.14 -25.38 24.70
N THR A 415 11.40 -24.06 24.69
CA THR A 415 12.36 -23.40 25.58
C THR A 415 11.75 -23.08 26.96
N GLY A 416 12.40 -23.50 28.04
CA GLY A 416 11.93 -23.25 29.41
C GLY A 416 12.37 -21.90 29.99
N ALA A 417 11.74 -21.47 31.10
CA ALA A 417 12.06 -20.21 31.77
C ALA A 417 13.52 -20.15 32.26
N ALA A 418 14.07 -21.26 32.77
CA ALA A 418 15.46 -21.34 33.21
C ALA A 418 16.45 -21.15 32.06
N ASP A 419 16.11 -21.65 30.87
CA ASP A 419 16.92 -21.48 29.66
C ASP A 419 16.94 -20.03 29.22
N ILE A 420 15.79 -19.34 29.27
CA ILE A 420 15.69 -17.90 28.98
C ILE A 420 16.51 -17.07 29.98
N ILE A 421 16.44 -17.38 31.27
CA ILE A 421 17.23 -16.68 32.31
C ILE A 421 18.74 -16.81 32.04
N SER A 422 19.19 -17.88 31.39
CA SER A 422 20.61 -18.07 31.03
C SER A 422 21.16 -17.00 30.07
N LEU A 423 20.29 -16.23 29.40
CA LEU A 423 20.65 -15.12 28.52
C LEU A 423 20.97 -13.81 29.26
N LYS A 424 20.82 -13.75 30.58
CA LYS A 424 21.06 -12.52 31.38
C LYS A 424 22.43 -11.86 31.18
N ASN A 425 23.41 -12.60 30.67
CA ASN A 425 24.76 -12.09 30.41
C ASN A 425 24.89 -11.42 29.04
N ASN A 426 23.92 -11.56 28.14
CA ASN A 426 23.88 -10.84 26.88
C ASN A 426 23.41 -9.41 27.13
N LYS A 427 24.36 -8.47 27.14
CA LYS A 427 24.13 -7.06 27.51
C LYS A 427 23.43 -6.22 26.45
N HIS A 428 23.33 -6.75 25.22
CA HIS A 428 22.79 -6.02 24.07
C HIS A 428 21.45 -6.58 23.60
N LEU A 429 21.02 -7.73 24.12
CA LEU A 429 19.72 -8.29 23.78
C LEU A 429 18.62 -7.41 24.38
N GLU A 430 17.82 -6.80 23.51
CA GLU A 430 16.77 -5.86 23.90
C GLU A 430 15.37 -6.44 23.71
N GLN A 431 15.17 -7.26 22.67
CA GLN A 431 13.87 -7.83 22.30
C GLN A 431 13.92 -9.36 22.32
N LEU A 432 13.05 -9.97 23.11
CA LEU A 432 12.96 -11.41 23.24
C LEU A 432 11.50 -11.88 23.08
N TYR A 433 11.24 -12.65 22.02
CA TYR A 433 9.92 -13.24 21.77
C TYR A 433 9.90 -14.71 22.15
N VAL A 434 9.05 -15.06 23.11
CA VAL A 434 8.94 -16.41 23.72
C VAL A 434 7.50 -16.93 23.69
N GLY A 435 6.67 -16.46 22.77
CA GLY A 435 5.31 -16.93 22.63
C GLY A 435 5.23 -18.43 22.28
N GLN A 436 4.28 -19.14 22.88
CA GLN A 436 4.08 -20.58 22.65
C GLN A 436 5.33 -21.44 22.94
N THR A 437 6.18 -21.03 23.90
CA THR A 437 7.40 -21.77 24.29
C THR A 437 7.17 -22.84 25.36
N GLY A 438 5.97 -22.88 25.94
CA GLY A 438 5.65 -23.72 27.10
C GLY A 438 5.93 -23.05 28.46
N ILE A 439 6.44 -21.80 28.46
CA ILE A 439 6.61 -20.99 29.67
C ILE A 439 5.23 -20.61 30.26
N PRO A 440 4.92 -20.99 31.50
CA PRO A 440 3.65 -20.63 32.13
C PRO A 440 3.53 -19.11 32.34
N ALA A 441 2.33 -18.56 32.15
CA ALA A 441 2.06 -17.13 32.34
C ALA A 441 2.43 -16.63 33.75
N SER A 442 2.33 -17.48 34.77
CA SER A 442 2.72 -17.17 36.16
C SER A 442 4.21 -16.88 36.33
N THR A 443 5.07 -17.43 35.46
CA THR A 443 6.53 -17.25 35.54
C THR A 443 7.03 -15.99 34.81
N LEU A 444 6.14 -15.26 34.12
CA LEU A 444 6.51 -14.09 33.33
C LEU A 444 6.95 -12.92 34.19
N GLN A 445 6.33 -12.73 35.35
CA GLN A 445 6.70 -11.63 36.25
C GLN A 445 8.12 -11.82 36.79
N ASP A 446 8.49 -13.06 37.11
CA ASP A 446 9.85 -13.41 37.54
C ASP A 446 10.86 -13.26 36.41
N LEU A 447 10.49 -13.62 35.18
CA LEU A 447 11.35 -13.42 34.00
C LEU A 447 11.64 -11.94 33.75
N HIS A 448 10.62 -11.08 33.77
CA HIS A 448 10.81 -9.63 33.62
C HIS A 448 11.69 -9.05 34.73
N LYS A 449 11.55 -9.54 35.96
CA LYS A 449 12.36 -9.11 37.10
C LYS A 449 13.83 -9.56 37.00
N GLN A 450 14.10 -10.73 36.45
CA GLN A 450 15.47 -11.23 36.31
C GLN A 450 16.19 -10.71 35.06
N LEU A 451 15.43 -10.26 34.07
CA LEU A 451 15.92 -9.78 32.77
C LEU A 451 15.43 -8.35 32.51
N GLU A 452 15.65 -7.44 33.47
CA GLU A 452 15.09 -6.08 33.46
C GLU A 452 15.49 -5.24 32.23
N LEU A 453 16.60 -5.60 31.58
CA LEU A 453 17.10 -4.93 30.38
C LEU A 453 16.44 -5.43 29.08
N MET A 454 15.70 -6.54 29.12
CA MET A 454 15.07 -7.18 27.96
C MET A 454 13.56 -6.95 27.96
N LYS A 455 13.02 -6.55 26.81
CA LYS A 455 11.58 -6.59 26.57
C LYS A 455 11.19 -8.00 26.16
N ILE A 456 10.39 -8.66 26.99
CA ILE A 456 9.95 -10.03 26.78
C ILE A 456 8.51 -10.03 26.29
N ASP A 457 8.29 -10.53 25.08
CA ASP A 457 6.95 -10.69 24.49
C ASP A 457 6.57 -12.18 24.44
N THR A 458 5.39 -12.50 24.94
CA THR A 458 4.86 -13.87 25.03
C THR A 458 3.69 -14.13 24.08
N GLY A 459 3.27 -13.14 23.28
CA GLY A 459 2.19 -13.25 22.31
C GLY A 459 0.80 -13.52 22.91
N GLY A 460 0.67 -13.57 24.23
CA GLY A 460 -0.54 -13.91 24.98
C GLY A 460 -1.54 -12.75 25.12
N TYR A 461 -1.67 -11.91 24.09
CA TYR A 461 -2.54 -10.75 24.10
C TYR A 461 -4.01 -11.17 24.24
N ARG A 462 -4.58 -11.00 25.43
CA ARG A 462 -6.04 -11.02 25.62
C ARG A 462 -6.56 -9.62 25.33
N LEU A 463 -7.09 -9.42 24.14
CA LEU A 463 -7.85 -8.21 23.85
C LEU A 463 -9.09 -8.22 24.74
N ALA A 464 -9.32 -7.11 25.46
CA ALA A 464 -10.57 -6.93 26.20
C ALA A 464 -11.72 -6.98 25.19
N GLN A 465 -12.69 -7.86 25.42
CA GLN A 465 -13.87 -7.94 24.58
C GLN A 465 -14.68 -6.66 24.81
N LEU A 466 -14.75 -5.80 23.80
CA LEU A 466 -15.47 -4.53 23.94
C LEU A 466 -16.98 -4.81 23.82
N PRO A 467 -17.85 -4.07 24.52
CA PRO A 467 -19.30 -4.25 24.44
C PRO A 467 -19.88 -4.22 23.01
N THR A 468 -19.18 -3.55 22.10
CA THR A 468 -19.51 -3.42 20.67
C THR A 468 -19.16 -4.65 19.83
N ASP A 469 -18.38 -5.59 20.35
CA ASP A 469 -17.91 -6.77 19.59
C ASP A 469 -18.97 -7.89 19.49
N THR A 470 -20.16 -7.67 20.05
CA THR A 470 -21.29 -8.61 19.99
C THR A 470 -22.44 -7.98 19.21
N ILE A 471 -22.59 -8.35 17.93
CA ILE A 471 -23.84 -8.12 17.19
C ILE A 471 -24.86 -9.15 17.67
N ALA A 472 -25.76 -8.74 18.57
CA ALA A 472 -26.92 -9.54 18.92
C ALA A 472 -27.95 -9.45 17.77
N TYR A 473 -28.03 -10.51 16.96
CA TYR A 473 -29.11 -10.64 15.98
C TYR A 473 -30.41 -10.96 16.71
N HIS A 474 -31.31 -9.99 16.83
CA HIS A 474 -32.69 -10.26 17.21
C HIS A 474 -33.50 -10.61 15.96
N LYS A 475 -33.96 -11.85 15.90
CA LYS A 475 -34.91 -12.32 14.89
C LYS A 475 -36.23 -11.59 15.12
N VAL A 476 -36.60 -10.68 14.23
CA VAL A 476 -37.91 -10.04 14.24
C VAL A 476 -38.95 -11.13 13.94
N MET A 477 -39.72 -11.51 14.96
CA MET A 477 -40.90 -12.34 14.78
C MET A 477 -42.01 -11.41 14.28
N ASN A 478 -42.36 -11.53 13.01
CA ASN A 478 -43.55 -10.86 12.48
C ASN A 478 -44.78 -11.55 13.09
N ASN A 479 -45.58 -10.79 13.83
CA ASN A 479 -46.94 -11.16 14.22
C ASN A 479 -47.94 -10.59 13.21
#